data_AF-A0A2V9YDW2-F1
#
_entry.id   AF-A0A2V9YDW2-F1
#
_cell.length_a   1.000
_cell.length_b   1.000
_cell.length_c   1.000
_cell.angle_alpha   90.00
_cell.angle_beta   90.00
_cell.angle_gamma   90.00
#
_symmetry.space_group_name_H-M   'P 1'
#
loop_
_entity.id
_entity.type
_entity.pdbx_description
1 polymer ?
#
loop_
_entity_poly.entity_id
_entity_poly.type
_entity_poly.pdbx_seq_one_letter_code
_entity_poly.pdbx_strand_id
1 'polypeptide(L)'
;MRTGFPVSPVSKSWKELYRAALFETDKSKVSERIAQAEWALSLRARELFHADMEFFQERQAVDAATHALRALRSTLTRKKSGDRIGRSQAA
;
A
#
# COMPACT_ATOMS: atom_id res chain seq x y z
N MET A 1 -16.15 12.14 -21.55
CA MET A 1 -17.19 12.29 -20.51
C MET A 1 -16.49 12.09 -19.17
N ARG A 2 -16.66 12.96 -18.16
CA ARG A 2 -16.07 12.74 -16.82
C ARG A 2 -17.00 11.79 -16.06
N THR A 3 -16.60 10.54 -15.86
CA THR A 3 -17.36 9.56 -15.07
C THR A 3 -17.59 10.12 -13.66
N GLY A 4 -18.85 10.43 -13.36
CA GLY A 4 -19.30 11.20 -12.19
C GLY A 4 -19.42 10.37 -10.92
N PHE A 5 -18.33 9.74 -10.47
CA PHE A 5 -18.23 9.27 -9.09
C PHE A 5 -17.33 10.21 -8.29
N PRO A 6 -17.77 10.66 -7.09
CA PRO A 6 -16.95 11.52 -6.26
C PRO A 6 -15.70 10.76 -5.82
N VAL A 7 -14.57 11.15 -6.40
CA VAL A 7 -13.24 10.64 -6.03
C VAL A 7 -12.92 11.13 -4.62
N SER A 8 -12.68 10.22 -3.70
CA SER A 8 -12.33 10.55 -2.32
C SER A 8 -11.00 11.32 -2.24
N PRO A 9 -10.84 12.31 -1.35
CA PRO A 9 -9.54 12.94 -1.12
C PRO A 9 -8.44 11.93 -0.78
N VAL A 10 -8.79 10.86 -0.03
CA VAL A 10 -7.86 9.80 0.36
C VAL A 10 -7.38 9.01 -0.85
N SER A 11 -8.28 8.68 -1.78
CA SER A 11 -7.89 7.96 -3.00
C SER A 11 -7.05 8.85 -3.92
N LYS A 12 -7.27 10.17 -3.98
CA LYS A 12 -6.40 11.08 -4.76
C LYS A 12 -4.94 11.06 -4.29
N SER A 13 -4.72 10.93 -2.98
CA SER A 13 -3.39 10.89 -2.39
C SER A 13 -2.74 9.50 -2.39
N TRP A 14 -3.29 8.50 -3.09
CA TRP A 14 -2.76 7.13 -3.09
C TRP A 14 -1.26 7.07 -3.45
N LYS A 15 -0.78 7.91 -4.37
CA LYS A 15 0.64 7.97 -4.80
C LYS A 15 1.56 8.47 -3.69
N GLU A 16 1.11 9.49 -2.95
CA GLU A 16 1.85 10.09 -1.84
C GLU A 16 1.94 9.10 -0.68
N LEU A 17 0.82 8.48 -0.33
CA LEU A 17 0.74 7.46 0.71
C LEU A 17 1.56 6.22 0.35
N TYR A 18 1.52 5.78 -0.91
CA TYR A 18 2.37 4.70 -1.41
C TYR A 18 3.86 5.02 -1.26
N ARG A 19 4.31 6.22 -1.68
CA ARG A 19 5.70 6.66 -1.50
C ARG A 19 6.08 6.75 -0.03
N ALA A 20 5.20 7.30 0.81
CA ALA A 20 5.43 7.37 2.25
C ALA A 20 5.62 5.98 2.85
N ALA A 21 4.86 4.97 2.41
CA ALA A 21 5.04 3.59 2.86
C ALA A 21 6.36 2.96 2.40
N LEU A 22 6.81 3.22 1.16
CA LEU A 22 8.08 2.70 0.64
C LEU A 22 9.31 3.29 1.33
N PHE A 23 9.24 4.58 1.66
CA PHE A 23 10.38 5.34 2.20
C PHE A 23 10.29 5.59 3.71
N GLU A 24 9.37 4.94 4.42
CA GLU A 24 9.28 5.04 5.88
C GLU A 24 10.50 4.35 6.53
N THR A 25 11.31 5.14 7.23
CA THR A 25 12.51 4.67 7.92
C THR A 25 12.24 4.27 9.37
N ASP A 26 11.18 4.81 9.98
CA ASP A 26 10.79 4.51 11.34
C ASP A 26 10.06 3.17 11.40
N LYS A 27 10.77 2.12 11.86
CA LYS A 27 10.25 0.74 11.97
C LYS A 27 8.96 0.63 12.77
N SER A 28 8.69 1.55 13.70
CA SER A 28 7.44 1.56 14.47
C SER A 28 6.24 2.02 13.62
N LYS A 29 6.47 2.86 12.62
CA LYS A 29 5.44 3.47 11.75
C LYS A 29 5.25 2.75 10.43
N VAL A 30 6.23 1.98 9.96
CA VAL A 30 6.15 1.26 8.65
C VAL A 30 4.84 0.48 8.51
N SER A 31 4.39 -0.23 9.56
CA SER A 31 3.15 -1.00 9.50
C SER A 31 1.90 -0.13 9.31
N GLU A 32 1.86 1.04 9.96
CA GLU A 32 0.77 1.99 9.83
C GLU A 32 0.77 2.65 8.44
N ARG A 33 1.95 3.05 7.93
CA ARG A 33 2.09 3.64 6.60
C ARG A 33 1.64 2.69 5.50
N ILE A 34 1.99 1.42 5.61
CA ILE A 34 1.52 0.39 4.68
C ILE A 34 -0.02 0.30 4.72
N ALA A 35 -0.63 0.28 5.91
CA ALA A 35 -2.08 0.20 6.04
C ALA A 35 -2.81 1.43 5.45
N GLN A 36 -2.28 2.64 5.67
CA GLN A 36 -2.80 3.88 5.09
C GLN A 36 -2.75 3.85 3.55
N ALA A 37 -1.63 3.38 2.98
CA ALA A 37 -1.47 3.25 1.55
C ALA A 37 -2.38 2.16 0.95
N GLU A 38 -2.49 1.00 1.60
CA GLU A 38 -3.40 -0.09 1.19
C GLU A 38 -4.86 0.38 1.18
N TRP A 39 -5.26 1.18 2.16
CA TRP A 39 -6.61 1.74 2.21
C TRP A 39 -6.88 2.71 1.05
N ALA A 40 -5.98 3.65 0.79
CA ALA A 40 -6.10 4.59 -0.32
C ALA A 40 -6.13 3.90 -1.69
N LEU A 41 -5.27 2.88 -1.88
CA LEU A 41 -5.24 2.06 -3.09
C LEU A 41 -6.53 1.27 -3.28
N SER A 42 -7.10 0.71 -2.20
CA SER A 42 -8.36 -0.04 -2.26
C SER A 42 -9.54 0.87 -2.66
N LEU A 43 -9.59 2.09 -2.11
CA LEU A 43 -10.57 3.09 -2.52
C LEU A 43 -10.38 3.46 -3.99
N ARG A 44 -9.14 3.70 -4.43
CA ARG A 44 -8.87 4.07 -5.82
C ARG A 44 -9.20 2.93 -6.79
N ALA A 45 -8.87 1.69 -6.46
CA ALA A 45 -9.20 0.52 -7.27
C ALA A 45 -10.71 0.40 -7.49
N ARG A 46 -11.51 0.61 -6.44
CA ARG A 46 -12.97 0.61 -6.52
C ARG A 46 -13.50 1.71 -7.42
N GLU A 47 -12.96 2.92 -7.34
CA GLU A 47 -13.34 4.03 -8.23
C GLU A 47 -12.97 3.73 -9.69
N LEU A 48 -11.83 3.09 -9.92
CA LEU A 48 -11.34 2.75 -11.26
C LEU A 48 -12.03 1.53 -11.88
N PHE A 49 -12.71 0.70 -11.09
CA PHE A 49 -13.40 -0.50 -11.56
C PHE A 49 -14.47 -0.17 -12.61
N HIS A 50 -15.18 0.94 -12.42
CA HIS A 50 -16.22 1.41 -13.35
C HIS A 50 -15.73 2.48 -14.33
N ALA A 51 -14.42 2.77 -14.35
CA ALA A 51 -13.89 3.88 -15.13
C ALA A 51 -13.61 3.47 -16.59
N ASP A 52 -13.66 4.45 -17.50
CA ASP A 52 -13.43 4.22 -18.93
C ASP A 52 -11.98 3.80 -19.24
N MET A 53 -11.72 3.41 -20.50
CA MET A 53 -10.40 2.99 -20.99
C MET A 53 -9.29 4.03 -20.76
N GLU A 54 -9.64 5.31 -20.64
CA GLU A 54 -8.71 6.40 -20.35
C GLU A 54 -7.94 6.21 -19.02
N PHE A 55 -8.47 5.41 -18.08
CA PHE A 55 -7.83 5.14 -16.80
C PHE A 55 -7.07 3.81 -16.74
N PHE A 56 -6.85 3.15 -17.89
CA PHE A 56 -6.16 1.86 -17.94
C PHE A 56 -4.75 1.89 -17.35
N GLN A 57 -3.98 2.93 -17.63
CA GLN A 57 -2.64 3.09 -17.05
C GLN A 57 -2.69 3.28 -15.53
N GLU A 58 -3.68 4.03 -15.04
CA GLU A 58 -3.82 4.24 -13.60
C GLU A 58 -4.23 2.95 -12.89
N ARG A 59 -5.12 2.13 -13.50
CA ARG A 59 -5.47 0.79 -12.99
C ARG A 59 -4.23 -0.08 -12.81
N GLN A 60 -3.40 -0.18 -13.86
CA GLN A 60 -2.16 -0.95 -13.78
C GLN A 60 -1.24 -0.44 -12.67
N ALA A 61 -1.13 0.88 -12.52
CA ALA A 61 -0.30 1.48 -11.47
C ALA A 61 -0.82 1.16 -10.05
N VAL A 62 -2.14 1.21 -9.85
CA VAL A 62 -2.79 0.83 -8.57
C VAL A 62 -2.59 -0.65 -8.26
N ASP A 63 -2.72 -1.53 -9.25
CA ASP A 63 -2.52 -2.98 -9.08
C ASP A 63 -1.05 -3.30 -8.75
N ALA A 64 -0.10 -2.68 -9.46
CA ALA A 64 1.32 -2.83 -9.19
C ALA A 64 1.70 -2.32 -7.79
N ALA A 65 1.20 -1.15 -7.39
CA ALA A 65 1.43 -0.59 -6.06
C ALA A 65 0.88 -1.50 -4.95
N THR A 66 -0.31 -2.06 -5.16
CA THR A 66 -0.94 -3.01 -4.21
C THR A 66 -0.09 -4.27 -4.04
N HIS A 67 0.41 -4.84 -5.14
CA HIS A 67 1.30 -6.01 -5.07
C HIS A 67 2.63 -5.69 -4.39
N ALA A 68 3.23 -4.53 -4.69
CA ALA A 68 4.48 -4.09 -4.05
C ALA A 68 4.33 -3.95 -2.53
N LEU A 69 3.24 -3.34 -2.05
CA LEU A 69 2.99 -3.20 -0.60
C LEU A 69 2.74 -4.55 0.08
N ARG A 70 2.02 -5.47 -0.56
CA ARG A 70 1.85 -6.84 -0.04
C ARG A 70 3.19 -7.55 0.11
N ALA A 71 4.05 -7.46 -0.92
CA ALA A 71 5.40 -8.02 -0.86
C ALA A 71 6.22 -7.39 0.28
N LEU A 72 6.21 -6.06 0.40
CA LEU A 72 6.88 -5.34 1.49
C LEU A 72 6.39 -5.80 2.87
N ARG A 73 5.07 -5.91 3.07
CA ARG A 73 4.50 -6.39 4.33
C ARG A 73 4.98 -7.81 4.66
N SER A 74 5.01 -8.70 3.67
CA SER A 74 5.47 -10.09 3.84
C SER A 74 6.95 -10.20 4.19
N THR A 75 7.81 -9.30 3.70
CA THR A 75 9.23 -9.30 4.08
C THR A 75 9.43 -8.82 5.52
N LEU A 76 8.63 -7.86 5.97
CA LEU A 76 8.66 -7.34 7.35
C LEU A 76 8.16 -8.35 8.38
N THR A 77 7.12 -9.13 8.06
CA THR A 77 6.62 -10.19 8.95
C THR A 77 7.65 -11.31 9.10
N ARG A 78 8.33 -11.70 8.01
CA ARG A 78 9.41 -12.70 8.05
C ARG A 78 10.55 -12.24 8.96
N LYS A 79 10.94 -10.97 8.90
CA LYS A 79 11.99 -10.40 9.75
C LYS A 79 11.65 -10.51 11.25
N LYS A 80 10.40 -10.22 11.64
CA LYS A 80 9.95 -10.35 13.03
C LYS A 80 10.09 -11.78 13.58
N SER A 81 9.96 -12.80 12.74
CA SER A 81 10.12 -14.20 13.14
C SER A 81 11.60 -14.59 13.32
N GLY A 82 12.50 -14.05 12.50
CA GLY A 82 13.95 -14.28 12.62
C GLY A 82 14.55 -13.67 13.89
N ASP A 83 14.11 -12.47 14.29
CA ASP A 83 14.59 -11.78 15.51
C ASP A 83 14.15 -12.44 16.83
N ARG A 84 13.21 -13.40 16.79
CA ARG A 84 12.74 -14.15 17.97
C ARG A 84 13.55 -15.42 18.24
N ILE A 85 14.15 -16.02 17.21
CA ILE A 85 14.92 -17.27 17.35
C ILE A 85 16.31 -17.00 17.96
N GLY A 86 16.90 -15.82 17.71
CA GLY A 86 18.23 -15.46 18.23
C GLY A 86 18.30 -15.07 19.72
N ARG A 87 17.19 -15.05 20.46
CA ARG A 87 17.14 -14.59 21.86
C ARG A 87 16.94 -15.69 22.92
N SER A 88 16.94 -16.96 22.51
CA SER A 88 16.56 -18.10 23.36
C SER A 88 17.73 -18.96 23.89
N GLN A 89 18.99 -18.53 23.79
CA GLN A 89 20.11 -19.26 24.39
C GLN A 89 21.04 -18.32 25.15
N ALA A 90 20.64 -17.98 26.38
CA ALA A 90 21.51 -17.46 27.42
C ALA A 90 20.77 -17.58 28.76
N ALA A 91 20.79 -18.78 29.34
CA ALA A 91 20.56 -19.05 30.76
C ALA A 91 21.17 -20.41 31.09
#